data_AF-A0A661JZN3-F1
#
_entry.id   AF-A0A661JZN3-F1
#
_cell.length_a   1.000
_cell.length_b   1.000
_cell.length_c   1.000
_cell.angle_alpha   90.00
_cell.angle_beta   90.00
_cell.angle_gamma   90.00
#
_symmetry.space_group_name_H-M   'P 1'
#
loop_
_entity.id
_entity.type
_entity.pdbx_description
1 polymer ?
#
loop_
_entity_poly.entity_id
_entity_poly.type
_entity_poly.pdbx_seq_one_letter_code
_entity_poly.pdbx_strand_id
1 'polypeptide(L)'
;MRKIVLKGAREHNLKGVDLELPQGRFICFVGVSGSGKSTLAFDVIGAEAERRFLESLSPFARQLLGPLRRPQVEAMEGLQPPITVRRGRAAEGPRSTVGTVTEIYDHLRLIFARAGRVFCPRCGREIKAWGREEMVEEVMARPSGQRVMVLVPVRPGDYTPSRLLREGFTRASRAPGPSPFGPRDGPSPPRPSPRGPKPLSPCHSGDR
;
A
#
# COMPACT_ATOMS: atom_id res chain seq x y z
N MET A 1 -1.58 -32.51 28.34
CA MET A 1 -1.38 -31.12 27.87
C MET A 1 -0.31 -31.13 26.78
N ARG A 2 -0.48 -30.35 25.70
CA ARG A 2 0.55 -30.21 24.67
C ARG A 2 1.69 -29.31 25.18
N LYS A 3 2.94 -29.64 24.85
CA LYS A 3 4.15 -28.94 25.29
C LYS A 3 5.12 -28.76 24.12
N ILE A 4 5.90 -27.68 24.16
CA ILE A 4 7.09 -27.51 23.34
C ILE A 4 8.25 -28.09 24.13
N VAL A 5 8.98 -29.03 23.55
CA VAL A 5 10.15 -29.65 24.17
C VAL A 5 11.38 -29.18 23.39
N LEU A 6 12.37 -28.68 24.10
CA LEU A 6 13.66 -28.28 23.57
C LEU A 6 14.76 -29.07 24.28
N LYS A 7 15.67 -29.65 23.50
CA LYS A 7 16.81 -30.42 23.98
C LYS A 7 18.12 -29.88 23.41
N GLY A 8 19.10 -29.71 24.30
CA GLY A 8 20.48 -29.40 23.97
C GLY A 8 20.67 -28.10 23.19
N ALA A 9 19.98 -27.01 23.55
CA ALA A 9 20.18 -25.72 22.87
C ALA A 9 21.56 -25.13 23.23
N ARG A 10 22.38 -24.88 22.20
CA ARG A 10 23.79 -24.44 22.30
C ARG A 10 24.09 -23.16 21.49
N GLU A 11 23.06 -22.48 21.03
CA GLU A 11 23.23 -21.26 20.23
C GLU A 11 23.88 -20.12 21.05
N HIS A 12 24.91 -19.49 20.47
CA HIS A 12 25.74 -18.47 21.13
C HIS A 12 26.29 -18.92 22.50
N ASN A 13 25.80 -18.33 23.60
CA ASN A 13 26.31 -18.54 24.96
C ASN A 13 25.52 -19.62 25.72
N LEU A 14 24.56 -20.31 25.07
CA LEU A 14 23.77 -21.35 25.71
C LEU A 14 24.61 -22.60 25.96
N LYS A 15 24.50 -23.17 27.17
CA LYS A 15 25.32 -24.31 27.62
C LYS A 15 24.55 -25.64 27.55
N GLY A 16 23.91 -25.93 26.42
CA GLY A 16 23.13 -27.18 26.25
C GLY A 16 21.84 -27.18 27.08
N VAL A 17 21.00 -26.17 26.87
CA VAL A 17 19.78 -25.97 27.68
C VAL A 17 18.67 -26.91 27.22
N ASP A 18 18.09 -27.62 28.18
CA ASP A 18 16.88 -28.42 28.06
C ASP A 18 15.69 -27.70 28.70
N LEU A 19 14.54 -27.71 28.03
CA LEU A 19 13.37 -26.94 28.46
C LEU A 19 12.07 -27.61 27.98
N GLU A 20 11.05 -27.59 28.84
CA GLU A 20 9.67 -27.89 28.46
C GLU A 20 8.78 -26.69 28.71
N LEU A 21 8.04 -26.26 27.68
CA LEU A 21 7.12 -25.12 27.74
C LEU A 21 5.68 -25.58 27.50
N PRO A 22 4.73 -25.27 28.39
CA PRO A 22 3.32 -25.60 28.16
C PRO A 22 2.72 -24.74 27.04
N GLN A 23 2.07 -25.36 26.05
CA GLN A 23 1.40 -24.62 24.99
C GLN A 23 0.15 -23.88 25.51
N GLY A 24 -0.22 -22.79 24.82
CA GLY A 24 -1.41 -22.00 25.16
C GLY A 24 -1.28 -21.21 26.46
N ARG A 25 -0.07 -20.98 26.94
CA ARG A 25 0.23 -20.18 28.13
C ARG A 25 1.02 -18.93 27.75
N PHE A 26 0.87 -17.89 28.57
CA PHE A 26 1.73 -16.72 28.51
C PHE A 26 3.03 -17.03 29.26
N ILE A 27 4.14 -17.13 28.54
CA ILE A 27 5.44 -17.55 29.07
C ILE A 27 6.39 -16.38 29.01
N CYS A 28 7.00 -16.05 30.15
CA CYS A 28 7.98 -14.99 30.28
C CYS A 28 9.37 -15.57 30.54
N PHE A 29 10.34 -15.21 29.70
CA PHE A 29 11.76 -15.47 29.98
C PHE A 29 12.36 -14.31 30.77
N VAL A 30 12.83 -14.58 31.99
CA VAL A 30 13.35 -13.57 32.92
C VAL A 30 14.79 -13.92 33.32
N GLY A 31 15.62 -12.90 33.59
CA GLY A 31 17.01 -13.08 34.00
C GLY A 31 17.91 -11.90 33.64
N VAL A 32 19.13 -11.90 34.18
CA VAL A 32 20.12 -10.81 34.03
C VAL A 32 20.49 -10.54 32.57
N SER A 33 20.87 -9.30 32.23
CA SER A 33 21.31 -8.97 30.86
C SER A 33 22.42 -9.93 30.39
N GLY A 34 22.36 -10.35 29.12
CA GLY A 34 23.33 -11.30 28.57
C GLY A 34 23.12 -12.78 28.92
N SER A 35 22.15 -13.16 29.76
CA SER A 35 21.92 -14.57 30.13
C SER A 35 21.37 -15.49 29.01
N GLY A 36 21.25 -15.00 27.77
CA GLY A 36 20.78 -15.80 26.63
C GLY A 36 19.25 -15.89 26.44
N LYS A 37 18.44 -15.07 27.13
CA LYS A 37 16.96 -15.06 26.99
C LYS A 37 16.51 -14.76 25.56
N SER A 38 17.02 -13.67 24.99
CA SER A 38 16.71 -13.25 23.62
C SER A 38 17.20 -14.28 22.61
N THR A 39 18.39 -14.86 22.85
CA THR A 39 18.92 -15.95 22.03
C THR A 39 18.00 -17.17 22.05
N LEU A 40 17.58 -17.60 23.23
CA LEU A 40 16.68 -18.75 23.38
C LEU A 40 15.32 -18.49 22.70
N ALA A 41 14.74 -17.31 22.89
CA ALA A 41 13.43 -16.97 22.34
C ALA A 41 13.45 -16.74 20.82
N PHE A 42 14.39 -15.94 20.32
CA PHE A 42 14.41 -15.48 18.93
C PHE A 42 15.31 -16.35 18.05
N ASP A 43 16.56 -16.54 18.46
CA ASP A 43 17.58 -17.18 17.62
C ASP A 43 17.53 -18.71 17.68
N VAL A 44 16.84 -19.28 18.68
CA VAL A 44 16.62 -20.73 18.83
C VAL A 44 15.17 -21.09 18.55
N ILE A 45 14.23 -20.74 19.43
CA ILE A 45 12.82 -21.16 19.30
C ILE A 45 12.18 -20.51 18.07
N GLY A 46 12.30 -19.18 17.92
CA GLY A 46 11.75 -18.44 16.79
C GLY A 46 12.32 -18.92 15.46
N ALA A 47 13.66 -18.98 15.35
CA ALA A 47 14.35 -19.44 14.14
C ALA A 47 13.97 -20.86 13.73
N GLU A 48 13.89 -21.80 14.68
CA GLU A 48 13.53 -23.19 14.37
C GLU A 48 12.05 -23.32 13.95
N ALA A 49 11.16 -22.58 14.61
CA ALA A 49 9.75 -22.56 14.27
C ALA A 49 9.50 -21.93 12.89
N GLU A 50 10.21 -20.84 12.56
CA GLU A 50 10.10 -20.16 11.28
C GLU A 50 10.66 -21.05 10.17
N ARG A 51 11.83 -21.65 10.40
CA ARG A 51 12.43 -22.60 9.48
C ARG A 51 11.46 -23.73 9.14
N ARG A 52 10.88 -24.39 10.14
CA ARG A 52 9.93 -25.51 9.93
C ARG A 52 8.69 -25.08 9.17
N PHE A 53 8.16 -23.89 9.47
CA PHE A 53 7.03 -23.33 8.76
C PHE A 53 7.38 -23.09 7.29
N LEU A 54 8.52 -22.45 7.01
CA LEU A 54 8.99 -22.20 5.65
C LEU A 54 9.34 -23.49 4.89
N GLU A 55 9.82 -24.53 5.59
CA GLU A 55 10.08 -25.85 5.01
C GLU A 55 8.81 -26.57 4.55
N SER A 56 7.66 -26.25 5.17
CA SER A 56 6.35 -26.78 4.76
C SER A 56 5.78 -26.11 3.49
N LEU A 57 6.41 -25.04 3.01
CA LEU A 57 5.99 -24.34 1.80
C LEU A 57 6.39 -25.10 0.52
N SER A 58 5.85 -24.63 -0.61
CA SER A 58 6.10 -25.21 -1.92
C SER A 58 7.61 -25.24 -2.26
N PRO A 59 8.06 -26.21 -3.08
CA PRO A 59 9.46 -26.26 -3.52
C PRO A 59 9.96 -24.94 -4.13
N PHE A 60 9.10 -24.25 -4.88
CA PHE A 60 9.39 -22.94 -5.46
C PHE A 60 9.65 -21.86 -4.40
N ALA A 61 8.83 -21.80 -3.35
CA ALA A 61 9.03 -20.84 -2.26
C ALA A 61 10.35 -21.09 -1.52
N ARG A 62 10.73 -22.37 -1.32
CA ARG A 62 12.00 -22.74 -0.70
C ARG A 62 13.21 -22.32 -1.53
N GLN A 63 13.13 -22.38 -2.86
CA GLN A 63 14.20 -21.91 -3.74
C GLN A 63 14.43 -20.39 -3.62
N LEU A 64 13.34 -19.61 -3.50
CA LEU A 64 13.41 -18.15 -3.38
C LEU A 64 14.04 -17.70 -2.06
N LEU A 65 13.74 -18.40 -0.97
CA LEU A 65 14.20 -18.04 0.37
C LEU A 65 15.65 -18.45 0.66
N GLY A 66 16.22 -19.36 -0.14
CA GLY A 66 17.56 -19.87 0.05
C GLY A 66 17.70 -20.83 1.24
N PRO A 67 18.94 -21.22 1.60
CA PRO A 67 19.18 -22.13 2.71
C PRO A 67 18.80 -21.49 4.04
N LEU A 68 17.83 -22.09 4.74
CA LEU A 68 17.39 -21.64 6.05
C LEU A 68 18.41 -22.06 7.11
N ARG A 69 18.90 -21.09 7.89
CA ARG A 69 19.84 -21.35 9.00
C ARG A 69 19.17 -22.26 10.04
N ARG A 70 19.83 -23.36 10.37
CA ARG A 70 19.45 -24.24 11.48
C ARG A 70 20.11 -23.77 12.77
N PRO A 71 19.36 -23.52 13.85
CA PRO A 71 19.95 -23.24 15.16
C PRO A 71 20.62 -24.50 15.73
N GLN A 72 21.60 -24.32 16.63
CA GLN A 72 22.30 -25.41 17.30
C GLN A 72 21.44 -26.00 18.43
N VAL A 73 20.62 -27.00 18.09
CA VAL A 73 19.74 -27.72 19.02
C VAL A 73 19.79 -29.22 18.69
N GLU A 74 19.68 -30.09 19.69
CA GLU A 74 19.66 -31.54 19.47
C GLU A 74 18.29 -32.03 19.01
N ALA A 75 17.23 -31.59 19.68
CA ALA A 75 15.85 -31.84 19.27
C ALA A 75 14.93 -30.70 19.69
N MET A 76 13.88 -30.48 18.90
CA MET A 76 12.79 -29.59 19.27
C MET A 76 11.46 -30.14 18.77
N GLU A 77 10.45 -30.16 19.62
CA GLU A 77 9.15 -30.77 19.31
C GLU A 77 8.01 -29.86 19.75
N GLY A 78 6.84 -30.06 19.16
CA GLY A 78 5.63 -29.32 19.53
C GLY A 78 5.64 -27.84 19.11
N LEU A 79 6.49 -27.43 18.16
CA LEU A 79 6.46 -26.08 17.61
C LEU A 79 5.22 -25.85 16.75
N GLN A 80 4.72 -24.61 16.81
CA GLN A 80 3.68 -24.09 15.93
C GLN A 80 4.28 -23.01 15.03
N PRO A 81 3.65 -22.66 13.90
CA PRO A 81 4.08 -21.53 13.07
C PRO A 81 4.24 -20.27 13.93
N PRO A 82 5.43 -19.66 13.98
CA PRO A 82 5.68 -18.55 14.87
C PRO A 82 5.27 -17.22 14.24
N ILE A 83 4.94 -16.25 15.09
CA ILE A 83 5.00 -14.83 14.76
C ILE A 83 6.04 -14.23 15.68
N THR A 84 7.14 -13.77 15.09
CA THR A 84 8.26 -13.22 15.85
C THR A 84 8.28 -11.71 15.74
N VAL A 85 8.01 -11.04 16.86
CA VAL A 85 8.05 -9.57 16.93
C VAL A 85 9.33 -9.15 17.64
N ARG A 86 10.28 -8.60 16.86
CA ARG A 86 11.52 -8.03 17.39
C ARG A 86 11.42 -6.51 17.44
N ARG A 87 12.15 -5.90 18.37
CA ARG A 87 12.38 -4.45 18.36
C ARG A 87 13.32 -4.13 17.19
N GLY A 88 12.74 -3.83 16.02
CA GLY A 88 13.43 -3.39 14.81
C GLY A 88 12.82 -2.09 14.29
N ARG A 89 13.55 -1.37 13.44
CA ARG A 89 12.99 -0.22 12.72
C ARG A 89 11.97 -0.75 11.71
N ALA A 90 10.74 -0.23 11.73
CA ALA A 90 9.76 -0.53 10.69
C ALA A 90 10.31 -0.08 9.34
N ALA A 91 9.99 -0.79 8.24
CA ALA A 91 10.55 -0.55 6.91
C ALA A 91 10.56 0.95 6.53
N GLU A 92 11.76 1.52 6.44
CA GLU A 92 12.03 2.95 6.30
C GLU A 92 12.15 3.35 4.82
N GLY A 93 11.08 3.16 4.05
CA GLY A 93 10.96 3.91 2.80
C GLY A 93 10.71 5.39 3.13
N PRO A 94 11.28 6.38 2.42
CA PRO A 94 11.02 7.80 2.68
C PRO A 94 9.54 8.21 2.50
N ARG A 95 8.71 7.33 1.91
CA ARG A 95 7.26 7.49 1.76
C ARG A 95 6.44 6.65 2.75
N SER A 96 7.11 5.91 3.64
CA SER A 96 6.46 5.09 4.66
C SER A 96 5.94 5.97 5.78
N THR A 97 4.70 5.75 6.18
CA THR A 97 4.03 6.45 7.27
C THR A 97 3.36 5.44 8.20
N VAL A 98 2.94 5.88 9.39
CA VAL A 98 2.15 5.01 10.29
C VAL A 98 0.92 4.46 9.56
N GLY A 99 0.26 5.27 8.74
CA GLY A 99 -0.93 4.85 7.99
C GLY A 99 -0.65 3.77 6.95
N THR A 100 0.54 3.76 6.33
CA THR A 100 0.91 2.71 5.36
C THR A 100 1.39 1.45 6.05
N VAL A 101 2.13 1.56 7.16
CA VAL A 101 2.61 0.39 7.93
C VAL A 101 1.46 -0.37 8.61
N THR A 102 0.41 0.35 9.01
CA THR A 102 -0.78 -0.23 9.64
C THR A 102 -1.90 -0.55 8.66
N GLU A 103 -1.68 -0.34 7.35
CA GLU A 103 -2.69 -0.49 6.28
C GLU A 103 -3.94 0.40 6.42
N ILE A 104 -4.01 1.25 7.46
CA ILE A 104 -5.11 2.21 7.66
C ILE A 104 -5.27 3.12 6.45
N TYR A 105 -4.17 3.56 5.84
CA TYR A 105 -4.21 4.42 4.66
C TYR A 105 -4.90 3.73 3.48
N ASP A 106 -4.72 2.42 3.30
CA ASP A 106 -5.35 1.67 2.21
C ASP A 106 -6.85 1.53 2.44
N HIS A 107 -7.28 1.30 3.68
CA HIS A 107 -8.69 1.35 4.05
C HIS A 107 -9.30 2.73 3.79
N LEU A 108 -8.60 3.81 4.18
CA LEU A 108 -9.05 5.17 3.90
C LEU A 108 -9.19 5.41 2.40
N ARG A 109 -8.22 4.98 1.57
CA ARG A 109 -8.32 5.11 0.11
C ARG A 109 -9.56 4.43 -0.44
N LEU A 110 -9.90 3.24 0.04
CA LEU A 110 -11.13 2.53 -0.36
C LEU A 110 -12.39 3.31 0.03
N ILE A 111 -12.42 3.86 1.25
CA ILE A 111 -13.53 4.69 1.72
C ILE A 111 -13.68 5.94 0.85
N PHE A 112 -12.61 6.68 0.60
CA PHE A 112 -12.65 7.88 -0.24
C PHE A 112 -13.00 7.57 -1.70
N ALA A 113 -12.57 6.44 -2.25
CA ALA A 113 -12.92 6.05 -3.61
C ALA A 113 -14.40 5.67 -3.75
N ARG A 114 -15.02 5.07 -2.72
CA ARG A 114 -16.41 4.59 -2.79
C ARG A 114 -17.44 5.60 -2.27
N ALA A 115 -17.10 6.37 -1.24
CA ALA A 115 -18.02 7.26 -0.55
C ALA A 115 -17.57 8.73 -0.58
N GLY A 116 -16.41 9.03 -1.18
CA GLY A 116 -15.89 10.39 -1.27
C GLY A 116 -16.70 11.22 -2.26
N ARG A 117 -17.13 12.40 -1.81
CA ARG A 117 -17.65 13.46 -2.69
C ARG A 117 -16.47 14.29 -3.19
N VAL A 118 -16.37 14.44 -4.51
CA VAL A 118 -15.27 15.17 -5.14
C VAL A 118 -15.69 16.62 -5.34
N PHE A 119 -14.81 17.57 -5.02
CA PHE A 119 -15.07 19.00 -5.18
C PHE A 119 -13.99 19.64 -6.04
N CYS A 120 -14.39 20.62 -6.87
CA CYS A 120 -13.44 21.39 -7.66
C CYS A 120 -12.58 22.27 -6.75
N PRO A 121 -11.24 22.20 -6.82
CA PRO A 121 -10.35 22.97 -5.95
C PRO A 121 -10.39 24.49 -6.19
N ARG A 122 -10.90 24.94 -7.35
CA ARG A 122 -10.99 26.37 -7.70
C ARG A 122 -12.30 27.00 -7.26
N CYS A 123 -13.43 26.33 -7.49
CA CYS A 123 -14.76 26.91 -7.29
C CYS A 123 -15.59 26.20 -6.20
N GLY A 124 -15.09 25.12 -5.60
CA GLY A 124 -15.74 24.41 -4.49
C GLY A 124 -17.03 23.66 -4.85
N ARG A 125 -17.43 23.66 -6.13
CA ARG A 125 -18.61 22.91 -6.60
C ARG A 125 -18.32 21.42 -6.59
N GLU A 126 -19.35 20.64 -6.25
CA GLU A 126 -19.30 19.18 -6.32
C GLU A 126 -19.15 18.72 -7.77
N ILE A 127 -18.15 17.87 -8.02
CA ILE A 127 -17.94 17.21 -9.30
C ILE A 127 -18.79 15.95 -9.29
N LYS A 128 -19.78 15.92 -10.18
CA LYS A 128 -20.63 14.76 -10.42
C LYS A 128 -20.14 14.02 -11.67
N ALA A 129 -20.52 12.76 -11.81
CA ALA A 129 -20.45 12.07 -13.09
C ALA A 129 -21.54 12.66 -14.00
N TRP A 130 -21.21 12.91 -15.26
CA TRP A 130 -22.16 13.48 -16.22
C TRP A 130 -22.66 12.38 -17.15
N GLY A 131 -23.97 12.36 -17.36
CA GLY A 131 -24.60 11.61 -18.44
C GLY A 131 -24.22 12.16 -19.81
N ARG A 132 -24.31 11.34 -20.86
CA ARG A 132 -24.06 11.78 -22.24
C ARG A 132 -25.01 12.90 -22.66
N GLU A 133 -26.29 12.77 -22.31
CA GLU A 133 -27.34 13.77 -22.59
C GLU A 133 -27.06 15.08 -21.85
N GLU A 134 -26.75 15.02 -20.54
CA GLU A 134 -26.39 16.19 -19.73
C GLU A 134 -25.18 16.95 -20.32
N MET A 135 -24.16 16.23 -20.81
CA MET A 135 -23.03 16.85 -21.49
C MET A 135 -23.44 17.59 -22.77
N VAL A 136 -24.32 16.99 -23.58
CA VAL A 136 -24.82 17.60 -24.82
C VAL A 136 -25.66 18.83 -24.51
N GLU A 137 -26.57 18.74 -23.54
CA GLU A 137 -27.42 19.84 -23.11
C GLU A 137 -26.60 21.05 -22.65
N GLU A 138 -25.58 20.84 -21.82
CA GLU A 138 -24.69 21.92 -21.36
C GLU A 138 -23.93 22.57 -22.52
N VAL A 139 -23.47 21.79 -23.50
CA VAL A 139 -22.79 22.33 -24.68
C VAL A 139 -23.75 23.14 -25.55
N MET A 140 -24.98 22.65 -25.74
CA MET A 140 -26.03 23.30 -26.53
C MET A 140 -26.62 24.55 -25.84
N ALA A 141 -26.57 24.62 -24.50
CA ALA A 141 -27.01 25.78 -23.73
C ALA A 141 -26.07 27.00 -23.85
N ARG A 142 -24.90 26.84 -24.49
CA ARG A 142 -23.96 27.95 -24.73
C ARG A 142 -24.52 28.92 -25.79
N PRO A 143 -24.15 30.22 -25.73
CA PRO A 143 -24.65 31.22 -26.68
C PRO A 143 -24.41 30.83 -28.15
N SER A 144 -25.42 31.03 -28.99
CA SER A 144 -25.33 30.75 -30.43
C SER A 144 -24.23 31.59 -31.09
N GLY A 145 -23.44 30.98 -31.97
CA GLY A 145 -22.35 31.64 -32.71
C GLY A 145 -20.95 31.39 -32.16
N GLN A 146 -20.80 30.69 -31.02
CA GLN A 146 -19.50 30.24 -30.54
C GLN A 146 -19.01 29.00 -31.31
N ARG A 147 -17.81 29.07 -31.87
CA ARG A 147 -17.15 27.90 -32.49
C ARG A 147 -16.55 27.04 -31.38
N VAL A 148 -16.98 25.78 -31.31
CA VAL A 148 -16.42 24.78 -30.39
C VAL A 148 -15.54 23.78 -31.14
N MET A 149 -14.51 23.27 -30.46
CA MET A 149 -13.68 22.17 -30.96
C MET A 149 -13.85 20.98 -30.02
N VAL A 150 -14.37 19.87 -30.54
CA VAL A 150 -14.51 18.62 -29.78
C VAL A 150 -13.20 17.84 -29.89
N LEU A 151 -12.64 17.49 -28.73
CA LEU A 151 -11.39 16.75 -28.63
C LEU A 151 -11.65 15.41 -27.94
N VAL A 152 -10.99 14.36 -28.44
CA VAL A 152 -10.98 13.04 -27.81
C VAL A 152 -9.59 12.83 -27.21
N PRO A 153 -9.47 12.68 -25.88
CA PRO A 153 -8.17 12.46 -25.25
C PRO A 153 -7.65 11.06 -25.57
N VAL A 154 -6.47 10.98 -26.18
CA VAL A 154 -5.75 9.72 -26.41
C VAL A 154 -4.72 9.53 -25.30
N ARG A 155 -4.63 8.32 -24.72
CA ARG A 155 -3.67 8.04 -23.66
C ARG A 155 -2.22 8.12 -24.19
N PRO A 156 -1.26 8.59 -23.37
CA PRO A 156 0.16 8.54 -23.72
C PRO A 156 0.58 7.08 -23.99
N GLY A 157 1.13 6.80 -25.18
CA GLY A 157 1.52 5.45 -25.62
C GLY A 157 0.59 4.82 -26.66
N ASP A 158 -0.69 5.21 -26.70
CA ASP A 158 -1.66 4.73 -27.69
C ASP A 158 -1.67 5.57 -28.99
N TYR A 159 -0.84 6.62 -29.04
CA TYR A 159 -0.71 7.51 -30.18
C TYR A 159 0.24 6.93 -31.25
N THR A 160 -0.33 6.44 -32.35
CA THR A 160 0.39 6.26 -33.61
C THR A 160 -0.38 6.96 -34.73
N PRO A 161 0.25 7.87 -35.50
CA PRO A 161 -0.44 8.61 -36.57
C PRO A 161 -1.17 7.70 -37.56
N SER A 162 -0.57 6.56 -37.91
CA SER A 162 -1.14 5.56 -38.82
C SER A 162 -2.39 4.85 -38.27
N ARG A 163 -2.51 4.72 -36.94
CA ARG A 163 -3.72 4.18 -36.31
C ARG A 163 -4.83 5.22 -36.31
N LEU A 164 -4.53 6.45 -35.90
CA LEU A 164 -5.52 7.52 -35.84
C LEU A 164 -6.09 7.88 -37.22
N LEU A 165 -5.25 7.87 -38.26
CA LEU A 165 -5.71 8.04 -39.64
C LEU A 165 -6.65 6.91 -40.09
N ARG A 166 -6.36 5.65 -39.72
CA ARG A 166 -7.24 4.50 -40.00
C ARG A 166 -8.56 4.56 -39.23
N GLU A 167 -8.55 5.13 -38.03
CA GLU A 167 -9.76 5.37 -37.22
C GLU A 167 -10.53 6.63 -37.68
N GLY A 168 -10.06 7.33 -38.72
CA GLY A 168 -10.78 8.45 -39.35
C GLY A 168 -10.47 9.83 -38.76
N PHE A 169 -9.50 9.94 -37.85
CA PHE A 169 -9.06 11.23 -37.32
C PHE A 169 -8.17 11.97 -38.32
N THR A 170 -8.54 13.21 -38.64
CA THR A 170 -7.83 14.05 -39.63
C THR A 170 -6.95 15.13 -38.99
N ARG A 171 -7.14 15.40 -37.70
CA ARG A 171 -6.41 16.43 -36.95
C ARG A 171 -6.01 15.88 -35.59
N ALA A 172 -4.75 16.09 -35.21
CA ALA A 172 -4.23 15.79 -33.88
C ALA A 172 -3.56 17.04 -33.32
N SER A 173 -3.76 17.29 -32.03
CA SER A 173 -3.13 18.40 -31.32
C SER A 173 -2.64 17.90 -29.97
N ARG A 174 -1.46 18.38 -29.54
CA ARG A 174 -1.05 18.24 -28.14
C ARG A 174 -1.87 19.23 -27.34
N ALA A 175 -2.70 18.73 -26.42
CA ALA A 175 -3.59 19.59 -25.64
C ALA A 175 -2.78 20.72 -24.96
N PRO A 176 -3.10 22.01 -25.20
CA PRO A 176 -2.58 23.10 -24.40
C PRO A 176 -3.43 23.20 -23.13
N GLY A 177 -2.91 22.66 -22.03
CA GLY A 177 -3.60 22.70 -20.73
C GLY A 177 -3.17 21.58 -19.79
N PRO A 178 -3.41 21.73 -18.47
CA PRO A 178 -3.14 20.66 -17.53
C PRO A 178 -3.93 19.42 -17.93
N SER A 179 -3.25 18.28 -17.97
CA SER A 179 -3.86 16.98 -18.26
C SER A 179 -5.17 16.82 -17.47
N PRO A 180 -6.27 16.33 -18.07
CA PRO A 180 -7.48 15.97 -17.32
C PRO A 180 -7.21 14.91 -16.25
N PHE A 181 -6.05 14.24 -16.31
CA PHE A 181 -5.56 13.29 -15.31
C PHE A 181 -4.68 13.91 -14.21
N GLY A 182 -4.53 15.24 -14.19
CA GLY A 182 -3.67 15.96 -13.25
C GLY A 182 -2.16 15.63 -13.39
N PRO A 183 -1.27 16.41 -12.75
CA PRO A 183 0.12 15.99 -12.57
C PRO A 183 0.17 14.78 -11.63
N ARG A 184 0.93 13.72 -11.98
CA ARG A 184 1.12 12.55 -11.11
C ARG A 184 1.88 12.89 -9.81
N ASP A 185 2.61 13.99 -9.82
CA ASP A 185 3.38 14.53 -8.70
C ASP A 185 2.95 15.98 -8.45
N GLY A 186 1.87 16.17 -7.69
CA GLY A 186 1.40 17.49 -7.27
C GLY A 186 1.54 17.65 -5.74
N PRO A 187 1.84 18.86 -5.24
CA PRO A 187 1.84 19.10 -3.80
C PRO A 187 0.45 18.80 -3.21
N SER A 188 0.45 18.34 -1.96
CA SER A 188 -0.75 18.05 -1.18
C SER A 188 -1.79 19.18 -1.33
N PRO A 189 -3.09 18.88 -1.50
CA PRO A 189 -4.11 19.92 -1.58
C PRO A 189 -4.06 20.79 -0.31
N PRO A 190 -4.27 22.11 -0.42
CA PRO A 190 -4.28 22.98 0.74
C PRO A 190 -5.35 22.53 1.74
N ARG A 191 -5.03 22.60 3.04
CA ARG A 191 -5.96 22.24 4.11
C ARG A 191 -7.25 23.05 3.94
N PRO A 192 -8.44 22.44 4.07
CA PRO A 192 -9.68 23.18 4.00
C PRO A 192 -9.71 24.23 5.12
N SER A 193 -9.99 25.48 4.74
CA SER A 193 -10.20 26.57 5.69
C SER A 193 -11.47 26.28 6.51
N PRO A 194 -11.48 26.54 7.84
CA PRO A 194 -12.67 26.38 8.68
C PRO A 194 -13.78 27.40 8.37
N ARG A 195 -13.52 28.39 7.51
CA ARG A 195 -14.53 29.31 7.00
C ARG A 195 -15.10 28.71 5.72
N GLY A 196 -16.43 28.55 5.68
CA GLY A 196 -17.18 28.03 4.54
C GLY A 196 -16.81 28.69 3.20
N PRO A 197 -17.14 28.06 2.06
CA PRO A 197 -16.62 28.46 0.76
C PRO A 197 -16.97 29.93 0.47
N LYS A 198 -15.94 30.78 0.39
CA LYS A 198 -16.07 32.11 -0.23
C LYS A 198 -16.51 31.89 -1.68
N PRO A 199 -17.39 32.74 -2.24
CA PRO A 199 -17.76 32.66 -3.64
C PRO A 199 -16.52 32.99 -4.48
N LEU A 200 -15.83 31.95 -4.94
CA LEU A 200 -14.73 32.04 -5.90
C LEU A 200 -15.33 32.09 -7.31
N SER A 201 -14.68 32.84 -8.19
CA SER A 201 -15.08 33.07 -9.58
C SER A 201 -15.44 31.76 -10.30
N PRO A 202 -16.49 31.77 -11.15
CA PRO A 202 -16.97 30.57 -11.80
C PRO A 202 -15.88 29.98 -12.71
N CYS A 203 -15.52 28.74 -12.42
CA CYS A 203 -14.63 27.88 -13.21
C CYS A 203 -15.11 27.68 -14.68
N HIS A 204 -16.35 28.08 -15.01
CA HIS A 204 -16.94 28.03 -16.35
C HIS A 204 -16.90 29.35 -17.13
N SER A 205 -16.34 30.43 -16.59
CA SER A 205 -16.00 31.58 -17.43
C SER A 205 -14.72 31.24 -18.18
N GLY A 206 -14.87 30.60 -19.34
CA GLY A 206 -13.83 30.63 -20.35
C GLY A 206 -13.38 32.08 -20.54
N ASP A 207 -12.06 32.27 -20.52
CA ASP A 207 -11.42 33.54 -20.81
C ASP A 207 -12.10 34.19 -22.03
N ARG A 208 -12.50 35.45 -21.85
CA ARG A 208 -12.96 36.30 -22.95
C ARG A 208 -11.79 36.64 -23.86
#